data_AF-A0A2M8KKW8-F1
#
_entry.id   AF-A0A2M8KKW8-F1
#
_cell.length_a   1.000
_cell.length_b   1.000
_cell.length_c   1.000
_cell.angle_alpha   90.00
_cell.angle_beta   90.00
_cell.angle_gamma   90.00
#
_symmetry.space_group_name_H-M   'P 1'
#
loop_
_entity.id
_entity.type
_entity.pdbx_description
1 polymer ?
#
loop_
_entity_poly.entity_id
_entity_poly.type
_entity_poly.pdbx_seq_one_letter_code
_entity_poly.pdbx_strand_id
1 'polypeptide(L)' 'MRCFFCRYQTEPYYKDIDNLAKFNSQRKKILGRDYSGLCAKHQRKLTKQIKYARHLGLLPYVSYQGVK' A
#
# COMPACT_ATOMS: atom_id res chain seq x y z
N MET A 1 12.86 15.70 -1.73
CA MET A 1 12.40 15.00 -0.50
C MET A 1 12.58 13.50 -0.64
N ARG A 2 13.14 12.83 0.39
CA ARG A 2 13.21 11.36 0.42
C ARG A 2 11.83 10.79 0.78
N CYS A 3 11.39 9.80 0.02
CA CYS A 3 10.13 9.11 0.27
C CYS A 3 10.17 8.31 1.59
N PHE A 4 9.02 7.92 2.14
CA PHE A 4 8.92 7.09 3.36
C PHE A 4 9.88 5.88 3.33
N PHE A 5 9.75 5.03 2.31
CA PHE A 5 10.59 3.84 2.12
C PHE A 5 12.08 4.17 1.94
N CYS A 6 12.38 5.29 1.28
CA CYS A 6 13.73 5.78 1.05
C CYS A 6 14.40 6.25 2.36
N ARG A 7 13.62 6.82 3.28
CA ARG A 7 14.09 7.34 4.57
C ARG A 7 14.39 6.22 5.55
N TYR A 8 13.54 5.20 5.59
CA TYR A 8 13.67 4.06 6.49
C TYR A 8 14.49 2.90 5.90
N GLN A 9 15.00 3.03 4.67
CA GLN A 9 15.74 1.97 3.95
C GLN A 9 14.98 0.63 3.86
N THR A 10 13.65 0.72 3.82
CA THR A 10 12.74 -0.44 3.74
C THR A 10 12.09 -0.49 2.35
N GLU A 11 11.74 -1.67 1.86
CA GLU A 11 10.95 -1.82 0.63
C GLU A 11 9.49 -2.20 0.93
N PRO A 12 8.52 -1.83 0.06
CA PRO A 12 7.16 -2.35 0.19
C PRO A 12 7.16 -3.87 0.04
N TYR A 13 6.52 -4.58 0.97
CA TYR A 13 6.42 -6.04 0.96
C TYR A 13 5.01 -6.49 1.37
N TYR A 14 4.48 -7.53 0.70
CA TYR A 14 3.08 -7.96 0.86
C TYR A 14 2.74 -8.50 2.26
N LYS A 15 3.73 -8.99 3.00
CA LYS A 15 3.52 -9.49 4.37
C LYS A 15 3.43 -8.36 5.39
N ASP A 16 3.92 -7.16 5.06
CA ASP A 16 3.94 -6.02 5.96
C ASP A 16 2.63 -5.21 5.86
N ILE A 17 1.54 -5.84 6.28
CA ILE A 17 0.17 -5.34 6.10
C ILE A 17 0.00 -3.94 6.70
N ASP A 18 0.58 -3.67 7.87
CA ASP A 18 0.47 -2.38 8.56
C ASP A 18 1.08 -1.23 7.75
N ASN A 19 2.21 -1.50 7.07
CA ASN A 19 2.86 -0.51 6.22
C ASN A 19 2.08 -0.31 4.92
N LEU A 20 1.54 -1.37 4.33
CA LEU A 20 0.71 -1.29 3.13
C LEU A 20 -0.63 -0.58 3.37
N ALA A 21 -1.25 -0.81 4.54
CA ALA A 21 -2.55 -0.25 4.89
C ALA A 21 -2.51 1.29 5.00
N LYS A 22 -1.38 1.88 5.40
CA LYS A 22 -1.16 3.34 5.44
C LYS A 22 -1.31 4.00 4.07
N PHE A 23 -1.06 3.26 2.99
CA PHE A 23 -1.15 3.78 1.62
C PHE A 23 -2.49 3.43 0.94
N ASN A 24 -3.48 3.00 1.72
CA ASN A 24 -4.85 2.81 1.25
C ASN A 24 -5.74 3.95 1.75
N SER A 25 -6.70 4.36 0.93
CA SER A 25 -7.75 5.30 1.36
C SER A 25 -8.73 4.62 2.33
N GLN A 26 -9.62 5.41 2.93
CA GLN A 26 -10.72 4.91 3.75
C GLN A 26 -11.58 3.87 2.99
N ARG A 27 -11.79 4.09 1.68
CA ARG A 27 -12.49 3.15 0.79
C ARG A 27 -11.64 1.97 0.32
N LYS A 28 -10.47 1.77 0.91
CA LYS A 28 -9.48 0.75 0.57
C LYS A 28 -8.99 0.83 -0.87
N LYS A 29 -9.01 2.01 -1.51
CA LYS A 29 -8.34 2.25 -2.80
C LYS A 29 -6.86 2.55 -2.57
N ILE A 30 -5.99 2.20 -3.52
CA ILE A 30 -4.56 2.53 -3.43
C ILE A 30 -4.40 4.04 -3.62
N LEU A 31 -3.68 4.71 -2.70
CA LEU A 31 -3.40 6.14 -2.83
C LEU A 31 -2.43 6.41 -3.98
N GLY A 32 -2.75 7.44 -4.76
CA GLY A 32 -1.86 7.95 -5.82
C GLY A 32 -0.60 8.59 -5.23
N ARG A 33 0.39 8.84 -6.09
CA ARG A 33 1.69 9.38 -5.71
C ARG A 33 1.58 10.75 -5.02
N ASP A 34 0.67 11.61 -5.48
CA ASP A 34 0.51 12.97 -4.99
C ASP A 34 0.09 13.01 -3.51
N TYR A 35 -0.69 12.01 -3.09
CA TYR A 35 -1.14 11.85 -1.71
C TYR A 35 -0.19 10.97 -0.88
N SER A 36 0.41 9.93 -1.49
CA SER A 36 1.31 9.01 -0.77
C SER A 36 2.70 9.59 -0.52
N GLY A 37 3.12 10.61 -1.28
CA GLY A 37 4.44 11.23 -1.18
C GLY A 37 5.59 10.27 -1.55
N LEU A 38 5.29 9.16 -2.24
CA LEU A 38 6.28 8.16 -2.59
C LEU A 38 7.07 8.52 -3.86
N CYS A 39 8.29 8.00 -3.98
CA CYS A 39 9.02 8.10 -5.24
C CYS A 39 8.42 7.12 -6.27
N ALA A 40 8.61 7.41 -7.56
CA ALA A 40 8.02 6.59 -8.63
C ALA A 40 8.44 5.11 -8.55
N LYS A 41 9.67 4.81 -8.14
CA LYS A 41 10.17 3.44 -7.94
C LYS A 41 9.39 2.70 -6.86
N HIS A 42 9.24 3.31 -5.69
CA HIS A 42 8.52 2.67 -4.57
C HIS A 42 7.02 2.63 -4.79
N GLN A 43 6.41 3.62 -5.46
CA GLN A 43 4.99 3.58 -5.82
C GLN A 43 4.65 2.38 -6.72
N ARG A 44 5.48 2.09 -7.74
CA ARG A 44 5.30 0.92 -8.61
C ARG A 44 5.42 -0.40 -7.83
N LYS A 45 6.44 -0.52 -6.98
CA LYS A 45 6.64 -1.69 -6.11
C LYS A 45 5.46 -1.87 -5.14
N LEU A 46 5.08 -0.80 -4.44
CA LEU A 46 3.95 -0.77 -3.51
C LEU A 46 2.67 -1.28 -4.17
N THR A 47 2.36 -0.76 -5.37
CA THR A 47 1.14 -1.14 -6.09
C THR A 47 1.10 -2.64 -6.41
N LYS A 48 2.24 -3.22 -6.82
CA LYS A 48 2.36 -4.66 -7.07
C LYS A 48 2.14 -5.48 -5.80
N GLN A 49 2.75 -5.06 -4.69
CA GLN A 49 2.67 -5.76 -3.41
C GLN A 49 1.26 -5.66 -2.78
N ILE A 50 0.60 -4.51 -2.87
CA ILE A 50 -0.80 -4.37 -2.43
C ILE A 50 -1.72 -5.28 -3.24
N LYS A 51 -1.57 -5.32 -4.58
CA LYS A 51 -2.36 -6.21 -5.43
C LYS A 51 -2.15 -7.68 -5.06
N TYR A 52 -0.90 -8.07 -4.77
CA TYR A 52 -0.58 -9.42 -4.35
C TYR A 52 -1.16 -9.76 -2.96
N ALA A 53 -1.00 -8.87 -1.98
CA ALA A 53 -1.59 -9.01 -0.65
C ALA A 53 -3.13 -9.14 -0.69
N ARG A 54 -3.80 -8.41 -1.61
CA ARG A 54 -5.25 -8.53 -1.82
C ARG A 54 -5.65 -9.88 -2.40
N HIS A 55 -4.87 -10.41 -3.34
CA HIS A 55 -5.12 -11.73 -3.92
C HIS A 55 -4.98 -12.85 -2.87
N LEU A 56 -4.06 -12.67 -1.92
CA LEU A 56 -3.88 -13.57 -0.76
C LEU A 56 -4.92 -13.36 0.35
N GLY A 57 -5.84 -12.40 0.24
CA GLY A 57 -6.83 -12.10 1.27
C GLY A 57 -6.29 -11.34 2.49
N LEU A 58 -5.04 -10.86 2.47
CA LEU A 58 -4.45 -10.09 3.57
C LEU A 58 -4.95 -8.64 3.64
N LEU A 59 -5.39 -8.10 2.50
CA LEU A 59 -5.97 -6.76 2.39
C LEU A 59 -7.29 -6.79 1.63
N PRO A 60 -8.28 -5.97 2.02
CA PRO A 60 -9.54 -5.86 1.31
C PRO A 60 -9.39 -5.03 0.01
N TYR A 61 -10.26 -5.32 -0.96
CA TYR A 61 -10.44 -4.53 -2.17
C TYR A 61 -11.37 -3.32 -1.94
N VAL A 62 -12.36 -3.48 -1.06
CA VAL A 62 -13.41 -2.48 -0.77
C VAL A 62 -13.63 -2.37 0.73
N SER A 63 -14.11 -1.21 1.20
CA SER A 63 -14.29 -0.93 2.63
C SER A 63 -15.33 -1.81 3.33
N TYR A 64 -16.29 -2.36 2.59
CA TYR A 64 -17.34 -3.22 3.13
C TYR A 64 -17.00 -4.72 3.06
N GLN A 65 -15.80 -5.08 2.58
CA GLN A 65 -15.39 -6.48 2.49
C GLN A 65 -15.07 -7.02 3.90
N GLY A 66 -15.87 -7.99 4.37
CA GLY A 66 -15.76 -8.53 5.72
C GLY A 66 -16.53 -7.75 6.79
N VAL A 67 -17.36 -6.78 6.39
CA VAL A 67 -18.35 -6.18 7.30
C VAL A 67 -19.46 -7.21 7.49
N LYS A 68 -19.56 -7.75 8.71
CA LYS A 68 -20.74 -8.47 9.19
C LYS A 68 -21.82 -7.46 9.55
#